data_AF-A0A0V0XTC1-F1
#
_entry.id   AF-A0A0V0XTC1-F1
#
_cell.length_a   1.000
_cell.length_b   1.000
_cell.length_c   1.000
_cell.angle_alpha   90.00
_cell.angle_beta   90.00
_cell.angle_gamma   90.00
#
_symmetry.space_group_name_H-M   'P 1'
#
loop_
_entity.id
_entity.type
_entity.pdbx_description
1 polymer ?
#
loop_
_entity_poly.entity_id
_entity_poly.type
_entity_poly.pdbx_seq_one_letter_code
_entity_poly.pdbx_strand_id
1 'polypeptide(L)'
;MFDGTSNCEKVVFLALFRRLNLLKLLSRKANMCTERHCEVLEVVRRCVPKLDSSSRKGQNGRICVIGGSYQYTGAPYFAAISALKTVLMCSKIVIDGADLSFVICAPEAGQAIKAYSPELIVFPVLTQDAFAEVQEEVLSRVDVIIIGPGIGRRAELVPFILRIVCEMARTGMPIVVDADGLNAVMTNLDAIRGLKNIVMTPNATEFDRLFKAEFEGRVIVTEDTLGAVKLLAAKLQNVTIVRKGPTDIISDGIHVLECAEPCSLRRCGGQGDVLSGVLGTFLHWTRRNSELFVESNSGGAQYTPTLVAAYGACRLTRESSRCAFERHRRGMVASDMVREIPQCFTRIFPDLQPPSTSSRSGSGGEKSCDFSYVRKRSGAGLCRRTATADVLASSSLAAIEPIPVRHRSTRRCSFSSDFLHNLYISPFYSSVPYKIHHSTFACSSTWAGSKEN
;
A
#
# COMPACT_ATOMS: atom_id res chain seq x y z
N MET A 1 -10.36 -74.18 -12.32
CA MET A 1 -9.36 -73.45 -11.53
C MET A 1 -8.88 -72.27 -12.35
N PHE A 2 -9.05 -71.07 -11.79
CA PHE A 2 -8.36 -69.81 -12.06
C PHE A 2 -7.72 -69.56 -13.44
N ASP A 3 -8.36 -68.70 -14.23
CA ASP A 3 -7.65 -67.70 -15.03
C ASP A 3 -8.46 -66.39 -14.99
N GLY A 4 -7.93 -65.36 -14.33
CA GLY A 4 -8.70 -64.13 -14.04
C GLY A 4 -7.98 -63.07 -13.21
N THR A 5 -6.78 -63.35 -12.68
CA THR A 5 -6.03 -62.41 -11.82
C THR A 5 -5.05 -61.49 -12.58
N SER A 6 -4.78 -61.73 -13.87
CA SER A 6 -3.72 -61.00 -14.60
C SER A 6 -4.06 -59.54 -14.98
N ASN A 7 -5.33 -59.19 -15.19
CA ASN A 7 -5.70 -57.85 -15.67
C ASN A 7 -5.93 -56.82 -14.55
N CYS A 8 -6.39 -57.24 -13.37
CA CYS A 8 -6.59 -56.33 -12.23
C CYS A 8 -5.26 -55.82 -11.66
N GLU A 9 -4.24 -56.69 -11.53
CA GLU A 9 -2.93 -56.30 -11.01
C GLU A 9 -2.21 -55.32 -11.93
N LYS A 10 -2.30 -55.49 -13.26
CA LYS A 10 -1.71 -54.57 -14.24
C LYS A 10 -2.33 -53.17 -14.19
N VAL A 11 -3.65 -53.07 -14.00
CA VAL A 11 -4.35 -51.78 -13.91
C VAL A 11 -3.98 -51.05 -12.61
N VAL A 12 -3.91 -51.78 -11.49
CA VAL A 12 -3.49 -51.22 -10.19
C VAL A 12 -2.04 -50.77 -10.23
N PHE A 13 -1.15 -51.54 -10.86
CA PHE A 13 0.26 -51.18 -11.01
C PHE A 13 0.45 -49.95 -11.89
N LEU A 14 -0.29 -49.83 -13.01
CA LEU A 14 -0.23 -48.65 -13.89
C LEU A 14 -0.76 -47.39 -13.19
N ALA A 15 -1.82 -47.51 -12.37
CA ALA A 15 -2.37 -46.41 -11.59
C ALA A 15 -1.42 -45.95 -10.47
N LEU A 16 -0.80 -46.88 -9.74
CA LEU A 16 0.22 -46.60 -8.72
C LEU A 16 1.48 -45.98 -9.34
N PHE A 17 1.94 -46.49 -10.49
CA PHE A 17 3.09 -45.94 -11.20
C PHE A 17 2.84 -44.53 -11.73
N ARG A 18 1.64 -44.26 -12.27
CA ARG A 18 1.21 -42.90 -12.64
C ARG A 18 1.14 -41.97 -11.43
N ARG A 19 0.61 -42.44 -10.29
CA ARG A 19 0.53 -41.66 -9.05
C ARG A 19 1.91 -41.36 -8.47
N LEU A 20 2.85 -42.31 -8.50
CA LEU A 20 4.24 -42.12 -8.07
C LEU A 20 4.99 -41.16 -9.00
N ASN A 21 4.80 -41.24 -10.32
CA ASN A 21 5.40 -40.30 -11.25
C ASN A 21 4.79 -38.89 -11.11
N LEU A 22 3.49 -38.79 -10.88
CA LEU A 22 2.83 -37.51 -10.59
C LEU A 22 3.37 -36.89 -9.29
N LEU A 23 3.53 -37.68 -8.23
CA LEU A 23 4.13 -37.23 -6.97
C LEU A 23 5.59 -36.79 -7.13
N LYS A 24 6.39 -37.53 -7.92
CA LYS A 24 7.77 -37.11 -8.27
C LYS A 24 7.79 -35.83 -9.10
N LEU A 25 6.84 -35.65 -10.04
CA LEU A 25 6.71 -34.43 -10.84
C LEU A 25 6.30 -33.24 -9.97
N LEU A 26 5.34 -33.44 -9.06
CA LEU A 26 4.88 -32.43 -8.11
C LEU A 26 5.98 -32.05 -7.12
N SER A 27 6.74 -33.02 -6.61
CA SER A 27 7.89 -32.79 -5.74
C SER A 27 9.02 -32.05 -6.47
N ARG A 28 9.33 -32.42 -7.72
CA ARG A 28 10.28 -31.68 -8.55
C ARG A 28 9.81 -30.25 -8.86
N LYS A 29 8.52 -30.07 -9.16
CA LYS A 29 7.93 -28.75 -9.41
C LYS A 29 7.92 -27.89 -8.15
N ALA A 30 7.65 -28.48 -6.98
CA ALA A 30 7.71 -27.80 -5.68
C ALA A 30 9.15 -27.36 -5.37
N ASN A 31 10.14 -28.26 -5.50
CA ASN A 31 11.54 -27.94 -5.23
C ASN A 31 12.06 -26.83 -6.16
N MET A 32 11.75 -26.89 -7.46
CA MET A 32 12.14 -25.87 -8.43
C MET A 32 11.44 -24.52 -8.19
N CYS A 33 10.22 -24.53 -7.64
CA CYS A 33 9.52 -23.32 -7.24
C CYS A 33 10.23 -22.68 -6.03
N THR A 34 10.53 -23.48 -5.01
CA THR A 34 11.25 -23.06 -3.80
C THR A 34 12.66 -22.52 -4.09
N GLU A 35 13.40 -23.15 -5.01
CA GLU A 35 14.73 -22.65 -5.43
C GLU A 35 14.63 -21.26 -6.10
N ARG A 36 13.68 -21.08 -7.03
CA ARG A 36 13.43 -19.77 -7.66
C ARG A 36 12.97 -18.70 -6.68
N HIS A 37 12.19 -19.07 -5.66
CA HIS A 37 11.77 -18.15 -4.60
C HIS A 37 12.95 -17.63 -3.80
N CYS A 38 13.87 -18.52 -3.40
CA CYS A 38 15.08 -18.14 -2.69
C CYS A 38 15.97 -17.24 -3.55
N GLU A 39 16.14 -17.56 -4.83
CA GLU A 39 16.93 -16.73 -5.77
C GLU A 39 16.38 -15.31 -5.88
N VAL A 40 15.08 -15.15 -6.16
CA VAL A 40 14.46 -13.82 -6.31
C VAL A 40 14.54 -13.05 -4.99
N LEU A 41 14.29 -13.70 -3.85
CA LEU A 41 14.34 -13.04 -2.55
C LEU A 41 15.75 -12.56 -2.19
N GLU A 42 16.80 -13.28 -2.59
CA GLU A 42 18.19 -12.82 -2.48
C GLU A 42 18.46 -11.58 -3.34
N VAL A 43 17.91 -11.52 -4.56
CA VAL A 43 18.02 -10.30 -5.39
C VAL A 43 17.26 -9.14 -4.74
N VAL A 44 16.05 -9.37 -4.22
CA VAL A 44 15.29 -8.37 -3.45
C VAL A 44 16.14 -7.84 -2.29
N ARG A 45 16.71 -8.74 -1.50
CA ARG A 45 17.55 -8.42 -0.34
C ARG A 45 18.75 -7.55 -0.72
N ARG A 46 19.41 -7.83 -1.86
CA ARG A 46 20.54 -7.02 -2.36
C ARG A 46 20.13 -5.62 -2.82
N CYS A 47 18.87 -5.42 -3.20
CA CYS A 47 18.36 -4.12 -3.60
C CYS A 47 17.98 -3.23 -2.40
N VAL A 48 17.71 -3.82 -1.23
CA VAL A 48 17.34 -3.05 -0.04
C VAL A 48 18.55 -2.20 0.40
N PRO A 49 18.41 -0.87 0.51
CA PRO A 49 19.51 -0.02 0.94
C PRO A 49 19.91 -0.33 2.39
N LYS A 50 21.22 -0.43 2.61
CA LYS A 50 21.77 -0.43 3.97
C LYS A 50 21.75 0.99 4.50
N LEU A 51 21.39 1.13 5.76
CA LEU A 51 21.36 2.43 6.37
C LEU A 51 22.74 2.87 6.82
N ASP A 52 23.17 4.03 6.34
CA ASP A 52 24.40 4.69 6.74
C ASP A 52 24.08 6.03 7.44
N SER A 53 24.86 6.34 8.47
CA SER A 53 24.84 7.58 9.23
C SER A 53 25.07 8.85 8.40
N SER A 54 25.58 8.72 7.17
CA SER A 54 25.77 9.83 6.23
C SER A 54 24.54 10.14 5.36
N SER A 55 23.50 9.30 5.42
CA SER A 55 22.32 9.39 4.55
C SER A 55 21.47 10.63 4.87
N ARG A 56 21.00 11.32 3.83
CA ARG A 56 20.17 12.51 3.94
C ARG A 56 18.71 12.19 3.60
N LYS A 57 17.78 12.92 4.23
CA LYS A 57 16.36 12.85 3.94
C LYS A 57 16.08 12.99 2.43
N GLY A 58 15.33 12.04 1.89
CA GLY A 58 14.91 11.98 0.49
C GLY A 58 15.82 11.13 -0.40
N GLN A 59 16.82 10.43 0.14
CA GLN A 59 17.71 9.55 -0.62
C GLN A 59 17.19 8.10 -0.72
N ASN A 60 16.22 7.73 0.11
CA ASN A 60 15.69 6.37 0.22
C ASN A 60 14.29 6.18 -0.35
N GLY A 61 13.82 7.21 -1.05
CA GLY A 61 12.63 7.13 -1.87
C GLY A 61 11.65 8.22 -1.54
N ARG A 62 11.24 8.93 -2.58
CA ARG A 62 10.17 9.92 -2.55
C ARG A 62 9.01 9.36 -3.36
N ILE A 63 7.98 8.89 -2.68
CA ILE A 63 6.88 8.16 -3.31
C ILE A 63 5.68 9.08 -3.44
N CYS A 64 5.11 9.18 -4.64
CA CYS A 64 3.89 9.95 -4.89
C CYS A 64 2.70 9.02 -5.09
N VAL A 65 1.64 9.20 -4.30
CA VAL A 65 0.35 8.54 -4.50
C VAL A 65 -0.61 9.54 -5.14
N ILE A 66 -1.11 9.22 -6.33
CA ILE A 66 -2.10 9.99 -7.06
C ILE A 66 -3.42 9.24 -6.98
N GLY A 67 -4.35 9.79 -6.20
CA GLY A 67 -5.61 9.12 -5.93
C GLY A 67 -6.44 9.93 -4.95
N GLY A 68 -7.41 9.28 -4.31
CA GLY A 68 -8.33 9.99 -3.45
C GLY A 68 -9.39 10.80 -4.19
N SER A 69 -10.61 10.66 -3.72
CA SER A 69 -11.79 11.35 -4.22
C SER A 69 -12.69 11.69 -3.03
N TYR A 70 -13.76 12.42 -3.30
CA TYR A 70 -14.76 12.78 -2.28
C TYR A 70 -15.17 11.60 -1.37
N GLN A 71 -15.33 10.40 -1.94
CA GLN A 71 -15.75 9.20 -1.21
C GLN A 71 -14.58 8.38 -0.65
N TYR A 72 -13.45 8.31 -1.38
CA TYR A 72 -12.38 7.37 -1.09
C TYR A 72 -11.12 8.07 -0.56
N THR A 73 -11.19 8.53 0.68
CA THR A 73 -10.04 9.19 1.36
C THR A 73 -9.07 8.19 1.99
N GLY A 74 -9.53 6.99 2.35
CA GLY A 74 -8.72 5.98 3.05
C GLY A 74 -7.71 5.26 2.16
N ALA A 75 -8.06 4.97 0.90
CA ALA A 75 -7.21 4.27 -0.06
C ALA A 75 -5.86 4.98 -0.31
N PRO A 76 -5.82 6.28 -0.68
CA PRO A 76 -4.54 6.97 -0.87
C PRO A 76 -3.74 7.08 0.43
N TYR A 77 -4.41 7.17 1.59
CA TYR A 77 -3.72 7.13 2.89
C TYR A 77 -3.01 5.79 3.12
N PHE A 78 -3.69 4.65 2.88
CA PHE A 78 -3.09 3.34 3.12
C PHE A 78 -1.90 3.07 2.20
N ALA A 79 -1.97 3.49 0.94
CA ALA A 79 -0.84 3.40 0.02
C ALA A 79 0.33 4.30 0.46
N ALA A 80 0.05 5.55 0.85
CA ALA A 80 1.09 6.49 1.25
C ALA A 80 1.77 6.09 2.56
N ILE A 81 0.98 5.71 3.58
CA ILE A 81 1.52 5.33 4.89
C ILE A 81 2.23 3.98 4.83
N SER A 82 1.80 3.03 3.98
CA SER A 82 2.51 1.76 3.82
C SER A 82 3.85 1.97 3.13
N ALA A 83 3.96 2.90 2.17
CA ALA A 83 5.25 3.27 1.57
C ALA A 83 6.24 3.80 2.62
N LEU A 84 5.79 4.70 3.51
CA LEU A 84 6.60 5.18 4.64
C LEU A 84 6.97 4.05 5.60
N LYS A 85 6.01 3.19 5.95
CA LYS A 85 6.22 2.11 6.91
C LYS A 85 6.96 0.90 6.37
N THR A 86 7.05 0.77 5.05
CA THR A 86 7.85 -0.29 4.40
C THR A 86 9.27 -0.25 4.89
N VAL A 87 9.73 0.90 5.43
CA VAL A 87 10.65 0.86 6.57
C VAL A 87 10.55 2.06 7.52
N LEU A 88 10.22 1.80 8.79
CA LEU A 88 10.49 2.73 9.88
C LEU A 88 10.67 1.97 11.21
N MET A 89 11.81 2.20 11.87
CA MET A 89 12.20 1.89 13.27
C MET A 89 12.57 0.45 13.70
N CYS A 90 13.87 0.24 13.96
CA CYS A 90 14.38 -0.53 15.11
C CYS A 90 15.33 0.35 15.93
N SER A 91 15.22 0.30 17.26
CA SER A 91 15.84 1.25 18.21
C SER A 91 17.38 1.27 18.28
N LYS A 92 18.12 0.67 17.33
CA LYS A 92 19.59 0.73 17.31
C LYS A 92 20.28 0.55 15.95
N ILE A 93 19.57 0.15 14.90
CA ILE A 93 19.89 0.41 13.48
C ILE A 93 18.56 0.59 12.78
N VAL A 94 18.40 1.71 12.07
CA VAL A 94 17.25 1.97 11.23
C VAL A 94 17.53 1.27 9.88
N ILE A 95 16.51 0.85 9.13
CA ILE A 95 16.64 0.59 7.67
C ILE A 95 15.72 1.65 7.02
N ASP A 96 16.08 2.20 5.86
CA ASP A 96 15.36 3.37 5.33
C ASP A 96 14.14 2.97 4.49
N GLY A 97 12.99 3.57 4.79
CA GLY A 97 11.75 3.45 4.01
C GLY A 97 11.70 4.54 2.97
N ALA A 98 10.51 4.76 2.38
CA ALA A 98 10.31 6.01 1.67
C ALA A 98 10.48 7.17 2.68
N ASP A 99 11.42 8.07 2.41
CA ASP A 99 11.71 9.21 3.29
C ASP A 99 10.60 10.27 3.24
N LEU A 100 9.91 10.33 2.10
CA LEU A 100 8.82 11.27 1.84
C LEU A 100 7.72 10.54 1.09
N SER A 101 6.49 10.70 1.57
CA SER A 101 5.30 10.26 0.86
C SER A 101 4.41 11.45 0.56
N PHE A 102 4.18 11.65 -0.73
CA PHE A 102 3.36 12.70 -1.28
C PHE A 102 2.01 12.11 -1.68
N VAL A 103 0.93 12.83 -1.43
CA VAL A 103 -0.41 12.45 -1.86
C VAL A 103 -1.00 13.57 -2.70
N ILE A 104 -1.25 13.30 -3.98
CA ILE A 104 -2.04 14.18 -4.84
C ILE A 104 -3.46 13.66 -4.83
N CYS A 105 -4.41 14.50 -4.40
CA CYS A 105 -5.80 14.10 -4.25
C CYS A 105 -6.79 15.17 -4.64
N ALA A 106 -8.06 14.75 -4.79
CA ALA A 106 -9.15 15.68 -5.03
C ALA A 106 -9.23 16.70 -3.88
N PRO A 107 -9.55 17.98 -4.16
CA PRO A 107 -9.57 19.03 -3.15
C PRO A 107 -10.37 18.66 -1.88
N GLU A 108 -11.48 17.97 -2.07
CA GLU A 108 -12.41 17.57 -1.01
C GLU A 108 -11.85 16.46 -0.12
N ALA A 109 -10.93 15.64 -0.65
CA ALA A 109 -10.29 14.55 0.10
C ALA A 109 -9.12 15.04 0.98
N GLY A 110 -8.53 16.18 0.62
CA GLY A 110 -7.27 16.66 1.18
C GLY A 110 -7.30 16.85 2.69
N GLN A 111 -8.36 17.47 3.23
CA GLN A 111 -8.46 17.73 4.68
C GLN A 111 -8.54 16.43 5.49
N ALA A 112 -9.33 15.45 5.03
CA ALA A 112 -9.47 14.17 5.71
C ALA A 112 -8.15 13.39 5.72
N ILE A 113 -7.43 13.34 4.59
CA ILE A 113 -6.15 12.64 4.47
C ILE A 113 -5.09 13.28 5.38
N LYS A 114 -5.01 14.62 5.41
CA LYS A 114 -4.11 15.37 6.32
C LYS A 114 -4.38 15.05 7.80
N ALA A 115 -5.64 14.81 8.16
CA ALA A 115 -6.01 14.48 9.54
C ALA A 115 -5.61 13.05 9.97
N TYR A 116 -5.40 12.12 9.02
CA TYR A 116 -5.02 10.74 9.35
C TYR A 116 -3.56 10.60 9.79
N SER A 117 -2.66 11.42 9.24
CA SER A 117 -1.25 11.43 9.63
C SER A 117 -0.57 12.75 9.28
N PRO A 118 0.19 13.36 10.23
CA PRO A 118 0.96 14.56 9.96
C PRO A 118 2.23 14.31 9.12
N GLU A 119 2.60 13.04 8.89
CA GLU A 119 3.80 12.65 8.13
C GLU A 119 3.59 12.77 6.61
N LEU A 120 2.34 12.76 6.15
CA LEU A 120 2.01 12.80 4.73
C LEU A 120 2.00 14.23 4.18
N ILE A 121 2.66 14.44 3.04
CA ILE A 121 2.63 15.73 2.33
C ILE A 121 1.48 15.67 1.31
N VAL A 122 0.37 16.36 1.60
CA VAL A 122 -0.86 16.25 0.82
C VAL A 122 -1.11 17.50 -0.03
N PHE A 123 -1.18 17.29 -1.35
CA PHE A 123 -1.48 18.27 -2.39
C PHE A 123 -2.91 18.08 -2.93
N PRO A 124 -3.87 18.91 -2.49
CA PRO A 124 -5.29 18.80 -2.86
C PRO A 124 -5.58 19.46 -4.23
N VAL A 125 -4.89 19.02 -5.28
CA VAL A 125 -4.88 19.68 -6.62
C VAL A 125 -5.39 18.79 -7.75
N LEU A 126 -5.90 17.58 -7.46
CA LEU A 126 -6.29 16.62 -8.49
C LEU A 126 -7.54 17.08 -9.26
N THR A 127 -7.31 17.77 -10.37
CA THR A 127 -8.31 18.21 -11.35
C THR A 127 -7.85 17.84 -12.77
N GLN A 128 -8.74 17.91 -13.75
CA GLN A 128 -8.45 17.52 -15.13
C GLN A 128 -7.26 18.28 -15.75
N ASP A 129 -7.11 19.57 -15.42
CA ASP A 129 -6.12 20.46 -16.04
C ASP A 129 -4.87 20.67 -15.17
N ALA A 130 -4.79 20.04 -14.00
CA ALA A 130 -3.71 20.25 -13.03
C ALA A 130 -2.36 19.63 -13.44
N PHE A 131 -2.22 19.10 -14.66
CA PHE A 131 -1.01 18.37 -15.05
C PHE A 131 0.26 19.21 -14.94
N ALA A 132 0.24 20.45 -15.43
CA ALA A 132 1.42 21.33 -15.40
C ALA A 132 1.83 21.67 -13.95
N GLU A 133 0.85 22.04 -13.11
CA GLU A 133 1.06 22.34 -11.69
C GLU A 133 1.61 21.12 -10.94
N VAL A 134 0.97 19.96 -11.12
CA VAL A 134 1.38 18.68 -10.52
C VAL A 134 2.80 18.30 -10.95
N GLN A 135 3.11 18.47 -12.23
CA GLN A 135 4.43 18.11 -12.77
C GLN A 135 5.54 18.95 -12.16
N GLU A 136 5.35 20.28 -12.12
CA GLU A 136 6.35 21.22 -11.61
C GLU A 136 6.52 21.10 -10.10
N GLU A 137 5.43 21.07 -9.35
CA GLU A 137 5.48 21.11 -7.88
C GLU A 137 5.84 19.77 -7.24
N VAL A 138 5.38 18.66 -7.83
CA VAL A 138 5.44 17.34 -7.20
C VAL A 138 6.22 16.34 -8.04
N LEU A 139 5.81 16.09 -9.30
CA LEU A 139 6.38 14.98 -10.08
C LEU A 139 7.88 15.16 -10.38
N SER A 140 8.37 16.39 -10.42
CA SER A 140 9.80 16.72 -10.57
C SER A 140 10.67 16.30 -9.37
N ARG A 141 10.07 16.02 -8.21
CA ARG A 141 10.76 15.80 -6.94
C ARG A 141 10.67 14.38 -6.44
N VAL A 142 9.92 13.50 -7.11
CA VAL A 142 9.60 12.14 -6.66
C VAL A 142 10.33 11.10 -7.47
N ASP A 143 10.51 9.92 -6.89
CA ASP A 143 11.26 8.81 -7.48
C ASP A 143 10.35 7.70 -8.01
N VAL A 144 9.10 7.61 -7.54
CA VAL A 144 8.10 6.62 -7.95
C VAL A 144 6.70 7.20 -7.85
N ILE A 145 5.82 6.81 -8.78
CA ILE A 145 4.41 7.20 -8.79
C ILE A 145 3.53 5.96 -8.56
N ILE A 146 2.52 6.09 -7.73
CA ILE A 146 1.43 5.12 -7.54
C ILE A 146 0.15 5.83 -7.96
N ILE A 147 -0.57 5.32 -8.94
CA ILE A 147 -1.79 5.94 -9.46
C ILE A 147 -2.98 5.01 -9.32
N GLY A 148 -4.09 5.55 -8.83
CA GLY A 148 -5.38 4.86 -8.77
C GLY A 148 -6.02 4.64 -7.39
N PRO A 149 -5.30 4.50 -6.26
CA PRO A 149 -5.91 4.31 -4.94
C PRO A 149 -6.97 5.37 -4.61
N GLY A 150 -8.25 4.98 -4.67
CA GLY A 150 -9.38 5.88 -4.40
C GLY A 150 -9.60 7.02 -5.40
N ILE A 151 -8.98 6.99 -6.59
CA ILE A 151 -9.09 8.08 -7.59
C ILE A 151 -10.52 8.20 -8.17
N GLY A 152 -11.30 7.11 -8.11
CA GLY A 152 -12.65 7.03 -8.64
C GLY A 152 -12.69 6.87 -10.17
N ARG A 153 -13.89 6.87 -10.74
CA ARG A 153 -14.13 6.58 -12.17
C ARG A 153 -14.69 7.76 -12.96
N ARG A 154 -14.33 8.98 -12.57
CA ARG A 154 -14.75 10.18 -13.30
C ARG A 154 -14.10 10.18 -14.69
N ALA A 155 -14.91 10.21 -15.74
CA ALA A 155 -14.42 10.16 -17.13
C ALA A 155 -13.46 11.33 -17.44
N GLU A 156 -13.70 12.50 -16.85
CA GLU A 156 -12.87 13.69 -16.98
C GLU A 156 -11.41 13.51 -16.50
N LEU A 157 -11.14 12.58 -15.57
CA LEU A 157 -9.79 12.31 -15.08
C LEU A 157 -9.02 11.32 -15.96
N VAL A 158 -9.67 10.59 -16.85
CA VAL A 158 -9.02 9.54 -17.66
C VAL A 158 -7.88 10.12 -18.53
N PRO A 159 -8.07 11.23 -19.27
CA PRO A 159 -6.99 11.84 -20.05
C PRO A 159 -5.81 12.27 -19.18
N PHE A 160 -6.08 12.82 -17.99
CA PHE A 160 -5.05 13.22 -17.04
C PHE A 160 -4.23 12.02 -16.54
N ILE A 161 -4.90 10.93 -16.15
CA ILE A 161 -4.25 9.70 -15.68
C ILE A 161 -3.36 9.12 -16.78
N LEU A 162 -3.90 8.96 -17.99
CA LEU A 162 -3.14 8.44 -19.14
C LEU A 162 -1.94 9.32 -19.46
N ARG A 163 -2.10 10.64 -19.41
CA ARG A 163 -1.01 11.59 -19.65
C ARG A 163 0.12 11.44 -18.64
N ILE A 164 -0.19 11.36 -17.34
CA ILE A 164 0.83 11.10 -16.30
C ILE A 164 1.55 9.79 -16.54
N VAL A 165 0.81 8.69 -16.75
CA VAL A 165 1.42 7.38 -16.94
C VAL A 165 2.35 7.40 -18.15
N CYS A 166 1.91 7.97 -19.27
CA CYS A 166 2.70 7.99 -20.50
C CYS A 166 3.92 8.93 -20.42
N GLU A 167 3.74 10.17 -19.99
CA GLU A 167 4.83 11.16 -19.96
C GLU A 167 5.87 10.78 -18.91
N MET A 168 5.46 10.33 -17.72
CA MET A 168 6.41 9.96 -16.66
C MET A 168 7.11 8.64 -16.97
N ALA A 169 6.42 7.65 -17.56
CA ALA A 169 7.11 6.41 -17.95
C ALA A 169 8.17 6.65 -19.03
N ARG A 170 7.99 7.63 -19.93
CA ARG A 170 9.01 8.03 -20.92
C ARG A 170 10.26 8.64 -20.30
N THR A 171 10.17 9.24 -19.11
CA THR A 171 11.35 9.70 -18.35
C THR A 171 12.01 8.56 -17.54
N GLY A 172 11.49 7.34 -17.67
CA GLY A 172 11.92 6.16 -16.93
C GLY A 172 11.35 6.06 -15.52
N MET A 173 10.49 6.99 -15.08
CA MET A 173 9.85 6.98 -13.76
C MET A 173 9.15 5.62 -13.52
N PRO A 174 9.38 4.92 -12.40
CA PRO A 174 8.62 3.74 -12.05
C PRO A 174 7.19 4.14 -11.67
N ILE A 175 6.21 3.38 -12.18
CA ILE A 175 4.79 3.66 -11.99
C ILE A 175 4.06 2.39 -11.57
N VAL A 176 3.34 2.47 -10.45
CA VAL A 176 2.36 1.46 -10.04
C VAL A 176 0.98 1.93 -10.46
N VAL A 177 0.25 1.12 -11.21
CA VAL A 177 -1.16 1.37 -11.57
C VAL A 177 -2.03 0.37 -10.81
N ASP A 178 -2.83 0.87 -9.86
CA ASP A 178 -3.72 0.06 -9.03
C ASP A 178 -5.18 0.52 -9.13
N ALA A 179 -6.11 -0.34 -8.71
CA ALA A 179 -7.53 -0.03 -8.56
C ALA A 179 -8.14 0.73 -9.77
N ASP A 180 -8.72 1.90 -9.54
CA ASP A 180 -9.37 2.68 -10.60
C ASP A 180 -8.38 3.33 -11.59
N GLY A 181 -7.09 3.38 -11.27
CA GLY A 181 -6.04 3.70 -12.25
C GLY A 181 -5.99 2.67 -13.37
N LEU A 182 -6.23 1.39 -13.07
CA LEU A 182 -6.34 0.33 -14.08
C LEU A 182 -7.54 0.57 -14.99
N ASN A 183 -8.67 1.03 -14.43
CA ASN A 183 -9.86 1.35 -15.22
C ASN A 183 -9.60 2.48 -16.23
N ALA A 184 -8.83 3.49 -15.85
CA ALA A 184 -8.42 4.56 -16.77
C ALA A 184 -7.44 4.05 -17.84
N VAL A 185 -6.44 3.24 -17.47
CA VAL A 185 -5.46 2.72 -18.44
C VAL A 185 -6.10 1.72 -19.42
N MET A 186 -7.12 0.97 -19.00
CA MET A 186 -7.88 0.07 -19.86
C MET A 186 -8.59 0.77 -21.03
N THR A 187 -8.83 2.08 -20.96
CA THR A 187 -9.46 2.80 -22.08
C THR A 187 -8.50 2.99 -23.27
N ASN A 188 -7.19 2.90 -23.04
CA ASN A 188 -6.17 3.00 -24.08
C ASN A 188 -4.89 2.25 -23.67
N LEU A 189 -4.92 0.92 -23.81
CA LEU A 189 -3.76 0.07 -23.51
C LEU A 189 -2.59 0.29 -24.47
N ASP A 190 -2.85 0.73 -25.69
CA ASP A 190 -1.80 1.03 -26.67
C ASP A 190 -0.93 2.21 -26.22
N ALA A 191 -1.47 3.16 -25.47
CA ALA A 191 -0.71 4.32 -24.97
C ALA A 191 0.45 3.94 -24.04
N ILE A 192 0.33 2.81 -23.34
CA ILE A 192 1.35 2.32 -22.41
C ILE A 192 2.18 1.16 -22.98
N ARG A 193 1.82 0.66 -24.16
CA ARG A 193 2.44 -0.53 -24.75
C ARG A 193 3.92 -0.25 -25.02
N GLY A 194 4.79 -1.16 -24.56
CA GLY A 194 6.24 -1.04 -24.72
C GLY A 194 6.92 -0.07 -23.76
N LEU A 195 6.18 0.71 -22.96
CA LEU A 195 6.75 1.55 -21.92
C LEU A 195 7.34 0.70 -20.79
N LYS A 196 8.49 1.13 -20.25
CA LYS A 196 9.21 0.43 -19.19
C LYS A 196 8.78 0.93 -17.81
N ASN A 197 9.12 0.15 -16.78
CA ASN A 197 8.96 0.50 -15.37
C ASN A 197 7.50 0.69 -14.91
N ILE A 198 6.55 0.09 -15.63
CA ILE A 198 5.12 0.08 -15.25
C ILE A 198 4.79 -1.26 -14.60
N VAL A 199 4.18 -1.22 -13.41
CA VAL A 199 3.63 -2.37 -12.72
C VAL A 199 2.13 -2.19 -12.50
N MET A 200 1.33 -3.13 -12.97
CA MET A 200 -0.11 -3.16 -12.74
C MET A 200 -0.47 -4.18 -11.68
N THR A 201 -1.36 -3.84 -10.76
CA THR A 201 -1.73 -4.72 -9.64
C THR A 201 -3.20 -5.15 -9.65
N PRO A 202 -3.74 -5.75 -10.73
CA PRO A 202 -5.15 -6.11 -10.80
C PRO A 202 -5.52 -7.21 -9.79
N ASN A 203 -6.68 -7.09 -9.16
CA ASN A 203 -7.37 -8.23 -8.55
C ASN A 203 -7.95 -9.16 -9.64
N ALA A 204 -8.55 -10.29 -9.24
CA ALA A 204 -9.11 -11.25 -10.22
C ALA A 204 -10.12 -10.61 -11.19
N THR A 205 -11.06 -9.80 -10.69
CA THR A 205 -12.07 -9.12 -11.52
C THR A 205 -11.47 -8.04 -12.41
N GLU A 206 -10.52 -7.27 -11.89
CA GLU A 206 -9.79 -6.25 -12.67
C GLU A 206 -8.94 -6.90 -13.76
N PHE A 207 -8.32 -8.06 -13.48
CA PHE A 207 -7.54 -8.81 -14.44
C PHE A 207 -8.42 -9.34 -15.57
N ASP A 208 -9.61 -9.89 -15.26
CA ASP A 208 -10.54 -10.35 -16.28
C ASP A 208 -11.00 -9.22 -17.21
N ARG A 209 -11.19 -8.01 -16.66
CA ARG A 209 -11.52 -6.81 -17.46
C ARG A 209 -10.35 -6.39 -18.34
N LEU A 210 -9.14 -6.36 -17.78
CA LEU A 210 -7.92 -5.98 -18.47
C LEU A 210 -7.62 -6.96 -19.62
N PHE A 211 -7.79 -8.26 -19.37
CA PHE A 211 -7.63 -9.30 -20.37
C PHE A 211 -8.67 -9.17 -21.49
N LYS A 212 -9.94 -8.93 -21.15
CA LYS A 212 -10.99 -8.70 -22.17
C LYS A 212 -10.72 -7.45 -23.01
N ALA A 213 -10.20 -6.39 -22.40
CA ALA A 213 -9.85 -5.15 -23.10
C ALA A 213 -8.72 -5.36 -24.11
N GLU A 214 -7.68 -6.13 -23.76
CA GLU A 214 -6.56 -6.41 -24.67
C GLU A 214 -6.89 -7.43 -25.77
N PHE A 215 -7.74 -8.43 -25.47
CA PHE A 215 -8.03 -9.55 -26.38
C PHE A 215 -9.45 -9.49 -26.99
N GLU A 216 -9.97 -8.28 -27.23
CA GLU A 216 -11.23 -8.05 -27.97
C GLU A 216 -12.42 -8.87 -27.44
N GLY A 217 -12.56 -8.97 -26.12
CA GLY A 217 -13.69 -9.66 -25.48
C GLY A 217 -13.53 -11.17 -25.31
N ARG A 218 -12.38 -11.77 -25.68
CA ARG A 218 -12.08 -13.17 -25.35
C ARG A 218 -12.04 -13.36 -23.83
N VAL A 219 -12.79 -14.34 -23.34
CA VAL A 219 -12.84 -14.68 -21.91
C VAL A 219 -11.74 -15.68 -21.59
N ILE A 220 -11.09 -15.53 -20.44
CA ILE A 220 -10.18 -16.54 -19.90
C ILE A 220 -11.00 -17.79 -19.56
N VAL A 221 -10.83 -18.86 -20.33
CA VAL A 221 -11.39 -20.18 -20.01
C VAL A 221 -10.44 -20.84 -18.99
N THR A 222 -10.61 -20.42 -17.74
CA THR A 222 -10.18 -20.88 -16.40
C THR A 222 -9.19 -22.04 -16.13
N GLU A 223 -8.45 -22.64 -17.07
CA GLU A 223 -7.51 -23.72 -16.70
C GLU A 223 -6.05 -23.26 -16.49
N ASP A 224 -5.57 -22.24 -17.21
CA ASP A 224 -4.18 -21.77 -17.09
C ASP A 224 -4.07 -20.28 -16.74
N THR A 225 -4.19 -19.97 -15.45
CA THR A 225 -4.06 -18.57 -15.01
C THR A 225 -2.62 -18.05 -15.13
N LEU A 226 -1.61 -18.91 -14.97
CA LEU A 226 -0.21 -18.51 -15.07
C LEU A 226 0.12 -18.10 -16.51
N GLY A 227 -0.31 -18.92 -17.49
CA GLY A 227 -0.20 -18.62 -18.91
C GLY A 227 -0.95 -17.35 -19.29
N ALA A 228 -2.15 -17.12 -18.75
CA ALA A 228 -2.91 -15.89 -19.01
C ALA A 228 -2.19 -14.62 -18.52
N VAL A 229 -1.63 -14.63 -17.31
CA VAL A 229 -0.88 -13.49 -16.75
C VAL A 229 0.38 -13.23 -17.58
N LYS A 230 1.11 -14.29 -17.96
CA LYS A 230 2.28 -14.17 -18.84
C LYS A 230 1.92 -13.61 -20.20
N LEU A 231 0.86 -14.13 -20.82
CA LEU A 231 0.40 -13.71 -22.13
C LEU A 231 0.02 -12.22 -22.15
N LEU A 232 -0.72 -11.76 -21.14
CA LEU A 232 -1.10 -10.36 -21.03
C LEU A 232 0.13 -9.45 -20.87
N ALA A 233 1.05 -9.80 -19.97
CA ALA A 233 2.29 -9.03 -19.77
C ALA A 233 3.15 -8.99 -21.05
N ALA A 234 3.28 -10.13 -21.75
CA ALA A 234 4.01 -10.22 -23.01
C ALA A 234 3.37 -9.35 -24.11
N LYS A 235 2.05 -9.30 -24.15
CA LYS A 235 1.29 -8.52 -25.14
C LYS A 235 1.40 -7.01 -24.89
N LEU A 236 1.42 -6.59 -23.63
CA LEU A 236 1.60 -5.18 -23.24
C LEU A 236 3.05 -4.70 -23.39
N GLN A 237 4.02 -5.62 -23.41
CA GLN A 237 5.46 -5.39 -23.61
C GLN A 237 6.08 -4.46 -22.55
N ASN A 238 7.09 -4.95 -21.81
CA ASN A 238 7.78 -4.19 -20.75
C ASN A 238 6.90 -3.75 -19.56
N VAL A 239 5.65 -4.23 -19.48
CA VAL A 239 4.74 -4.02 -18.36
C VAL A 239 4.72 -5.26 -17.48
N THR A 240 4.89 -5.08 -16.18
CA THR A 240 4.77 -6.17 -15.20
C THR A 240 3.35 -6.24 -14.65
N ILE A 241 2.76 -7.43 -14.63
CA ILE A 241 1.42 -7.68 -14.08
C ILE A 241 1.55 -8.45 -12.77
N VAL A 242 0.91 -7.94 -11.71
CA VAL A 242 0.74 -8.58 -10.41
C VAL A 242 -0.74 -8.91 -10.23
N ARG A 243 -1.12 -10.13 -10.61
CA ARG A 243 -2.49 -10.61 -10.43
C ARG A 243 -2.69 -11.08 -8.99
N LYS A 244 -3.38 -10.26 -8.19
CA LYS A 244 -3.65 -10.51 -6.76
C LYS A 244 -4.63 -11.67 -6.58
N GLY A 245 -4.36 -12.59 -5.64
CA GLY A 245 -5.19 -13.78 -5.44
C GLY A 245 -4.87 -14.61 -4.19
N PRO A 246 -5.38 -15.87 -4.10
CA PRO A 246 -4.94 -16.83 -3.09
C PRO A 246 -3.43 -17.10 -3.16
N THR A 247 -2.90 -17.11 -4.38
CA THR A 247 -1.49 -16.98 -4.75
C THR A 247 -1.38 -15.76 -5.65
N ASP A 248 -0.41 -14.88 -5.39
CA ASP A 248 -0.19 -13.73 -6.27
C ASP A 248 0.70 -14.17 -7.43
N ILE A 249 0.25 -13.95 -8.66
CA ILE A 249 0.96 -14.36 -9.87
C ILE A 249 1.56 -13.11 -10.51
N ILE A 250 2.87 -13.12 -10.74
CA ILE A 250 3.65 -11.98 -11.17
C ILE A 250 4.34 -12.33 -12.49
N SER A 251 4.19 -11.50 -13.53
CA SER A 251 4.88 -11.72 -14.80
C SER A 251 5.25 -10.42 -15.50
N ASP A 252 6.43 -10.41 -16.13
CA ASP A 252 6.92 -9.38 -17.05
C ASP A 252 6.74 -9.78 -18.53
N GLY A 253 6.04 -10.89 -18.80
CA GLY A 253 5.84 -11.46 -20.12
C GLY A 253 6.86 -12.53 -20.50
N ILE A 254 8.00 -12.57 -19.82
CA ILE A 254 9.07 -13.55 -20.05
C ILE A 254 9.06 -14.58 -18.91
N HIS A 255 9.12 -14.07 -17.68
CA HIS A 255 9.16 -14.84 -16.45
C HIS A 255 7.79 -14.86 -15.76
N VAL A 256 7.54 -15.91 -14.98
CA VAL A 256 6.37 -16.00 -14.10
C VAL A 256 6.84 -16.43 -12.73
N LEU A 257 6.47 -15.64 -11.72
CA LEU A 257 6.69 -15.93 -10.31
C LEU A 257 5.35 -16.08 -9.61
N GLU A 258 5.31 -16.95 -8.62
CA GLU A 258 4.14 -17.19 -7.78
C GLU A 258 4.50 -16.87 -6.33
N CYS A 259 3.85 -15.90 -5.70
CA CYS A 259 4.00 -15.65 -4.27
C CYS A 259 2.88 -16.38 -3.52
N ALA A 260 3.19 -17.58 -3.03
CA ALA A 260 2.26 -18.53 -2.42
C ALA A 260 2.33 -18.55 -0.89
N GLU A 261 3.15 -17.71 -0.27
CA GLU A 261 3.35 -17.68 1.17
C GLU A 261 2.04 -17.43 1.91
N PRO A 262 1.80 -18.07 3.07
CA PRO A 262 0.54 -17.96 3.77
C PRO A 262 0.13 -16.50 4.03
N CYS A 263 -1.11 -16.18 3.68
CA CYS A 263 -1.73 -14.87 3.89
C CYS A 263 -2.91 -14.99 4.88
N SER A 264 -3.47 -13.87 5.31
CA SER A 264 -4.64 -13.88 6.19
C SER A 264 -5.86 -14.55 5.52
N LEU A 265 -6.69 -15.18 6.35
CA LEU A 265 -8.02 -15.66 5.92
C LEU A 265 -9.03 -14.51 5.81
N ARG A 266 -8.73 -13.34 6.39
CA ARG A 266 -9.60 -12.16 6.35
C ARG A 266 -9.19 -11.24 5.21
N ARG A 267 -10.11 -10.99 4.27
CA ARG A 267 -10.00 -9.91 3.28
C ARG A 267 -10.60 -8.63 3.86
N CYS A 268 -9.75 -7.70 4.29
CA CYS A 268 -10.17 -6.36 4.67
C CYS A 268 -9.99 -5.38 3.50
N GLY A 269 -10.84 -4.35 3.43
CA GLY A 269 -10.60 -3.23 2.51
C GLY A 269 -9.30 -2.53 2.89
N GLY A 270 -8.51 -2.11 1.89
CA GLY A 270 -7.20 -1.48 2.10
C GLY A 270 -5.99 -2.39 1.88
N GLN A 271 -6.16 -3.71 1.73
CA GLN A 271 -5.01 -4.62 1.49
C GLN A 271 -4.27 -4.34 0.18
N GLY A 272 -5.03 -4.05 -0.89
CA GLY A 272 -4.46 -3.67 -2.18
C GLY A 272 -3.69 -2.35 -2.11
N ASP A 273 -4.25 -1.38 -1.39
CA ASP A 273 -3.60 -0.08 -1.18
C ASP A 273 -2.27 -0.25 -0.43
N VAL A 274 -2.24 -1.10 0.61
CA VAL A 274 -1.01 -1.46 1.32
C VAL A 274 0.03 -2.05 0.38
N LEU A 275 -0.36 -3.02 -0.47
CA LEU A 275 0.52 -3.61 -1.48
C LEU A 275 1.08 -2.56 -2.44
N SER A 276 0.24 -1.64 -2.94
CA SER A 276 0.66 -0.61 -3.88
C SER A 276 1.71 0.33 -3.29
N GLY A 277 1.57 0.72 -2.03
CA GLY A 277 2.55 1.53 -1.31
C GLY A 277 3.87 0.81 -1.05
N VAL A 278 3.78 -0.45 -0.58
CA VAL A 278 4.97 -1.30 -0.40
C VAL A 278 5.72 -1.47 -1.72
N LEU A 279 4.99 -1.75 -2.80
CA LEU A 279 5.54 -1.90 -4.14
C LEU A 279 6.22 -0.64 -4.64
N GLY A 280 5.67 0.54 -4.37
CA GLY A 280 6.32 1.81 -4.71
C GLY A 280 7.71 1.93 -4.09
N THR A 281 7.87 1.57 -2.82
CA THR A 281 9.16 1.57 -2.14
C THR A 281 10.14 0.55 -2.73
N PHE A 282 9.69 -0.68 -2.99
CA PHE A 282 10.56 -1.70 -3.63
C PHE A 282 10.99 -1.29 -5.04
N LEU A 283 10.12 -0.64 -5.82
CA LEU A 283 10.46 -0.15 -7.16
C LEU A 283 11.57 0.89 -7.11
N HIS A 284 11.51 1.81 -6.13
CA HIS A 284 12.59 2.78 -5.90
C HIS A 284 13.92 2.06 -5.65
N TRP A 285 13.94 1.08 -4.74
CA TRP A 285 15.15 0.33 -4.39
C TRP A 285 15.72 -0.46 -5.56
N THR A 286 14.89 -1.15 -6.33
CA THR A 286 15.35 -1.90 -7.51
C THR A 286 15.85 -0.96 -8.62
N ARG A 287 15.24 0.22 -8.78
CA ARG A 287 15.71 1.24 -9.72
C ARG A 287 17.05 1.81 -9.30
N ARG A 288 17.24 2.08 -8.00
CA ARG A 288 18.49 2.60 -7.46
C ARG A 288 19.67 1.63 -7.67
N ASN A 289 19.40 0.32 -7.60
CA ASN A 289 20.39 -0.73 -7.80
C ASN A 289 20.28 -1.36 -9.20
N SER A 290 19.99 -0.55 -10.23
CA SER A 290 19.78 -1.02 -11.61
C SER A 290 20.97 -1.83 -12.17
N GLU A 291 22.18 -1.55 -11.69
CA GLU A 291 23.42 -2.26 -12.03
C GLU A 291 23.39 -3.75 -11.65
N LEU A 292 22.58 -4.14 -10.66
CA LEU A 292 22.37 -5.55 -10.31
C LEU A 292 21.64 -6.33 -11.41
N PHE A 293 20.99 -5.62 -12.33
CA PHE A 293 20.15 -6.19 -13.39
C PHE A 293 20.79 -6.06 -14.78
N VAL A 294 21.91 -5.35 -14.90
CA VAL A 294 22.70 -5.25 -16.14
C VAL A 294 23.51 -6.55 -16.31
N GLU A 295 23.56 -7.04 -17.55
CA GLU A 295 24.13 -8.33 -17.97
C GLU A 295 25.36 -8.78 -17.16
N SER A 296 25.12 -9.68 -16.19
CA SER A 296 26.17 -10.52 -15.65
C SER A 296 26.36 -11.67 -16.62
N ASN A 297 27.52 -11.77 -17.27
CA ASN A 297 27.97 -12.89 -18.12
C ASN A 297 28.11 -14.23 -17.35
N SER A 298 27.28 -14.47 -16.33
CA SER A 298 27.43 -15.55 -15.35
C SER A 298 26.07 -16.17 -15.03
N GLY A 299 25.45 -16.86 -15.99
CA GLY A 299 24.57 -18.03 -15.79
C GLY A 299 23.31 -17.95 -14.90
N GLY A 300 22.92 -16.78 -14.36
CA GLY A 300 21.71 -16.62 -13.54
C GLY A 300 20.48 -16.24 -14.36
N ALA A 301 19.28 -16.66 -13.93
CA ALA A 301 18.03 -16.19 -14.51
C ALA A 301 17.89 -14.66 -14.34
N GLN A 302 17.97 -13.91 -15.43
CA GLN A 302 17.96 -12.44 -15.41
C GLN A 302 16.52 -11.94 -15.24
N TYR A 303 16.10 -11.72 -14.00
CA TYR A 303 14.81 -11.10 -13.68
C TYR A 303 14.83 -9.59 -13.95
N THR A 304 13.68 -9.01 -14.31
CA THR A 304 13.55 -7.56 -14.47
C THR A 304 13.42 -6.85 -13.11
N PRO A 305 13.86 -5.58 -12.98
CA PRO A 305 13.75 -4.82 -11.72
C PRO A 305 12.31 -4.77 -11.18
N THR A 306 11.34 -4.57 -12.08
CA THR A 306 9.90 -4.52 -11.74
C THR A 306 9.36 -5.86 -11.23
N LEU A 307 9.82 -6.98 -11.79
CA LEU A 307 9.44 -8.32 -11.36
C LEU A 307 9.97 -8.61 -9.94
N VAL A 308 11.22 -8.26 -9.68
CA VAL A 308 11.85 -8.40 -8.35
C VAL A 308 11.16 -7.52 -7.32
N ALA A 309 10.89 -6.25 -7.66
CA ALA A 309 10.16 -5.34 -6.78
C ALA A 309 8.75 -5.85 -6.44
N ALA A 310 8.03 -6.33 -7.46
CA ALA A 310 6.70 -6.93 -7.32
C ALA A 310 6.72 -8.14 -6.38
N TYR A 311 7.70 -9.03 -6.53
CA TYR A 311 7.82 -10.21 -5.68
C TYR A 311 8.09 -9.83 -4.21
N GLY A 312 9.06 -8.95 -3.96
CA GLY A 312 9.37 -8.46 -2.62
C GLY A 312 8.16 -7.80 -1.94
N ALA A 313 7.41 -7.00 -2.68
CA ALA A 313 6.21 -6.34 -2.17
C ALA A 313 5.06 -7.31 -1.84
N CYS A 314 4.82 -8.31 -2.69
CA CYS A 314 3.83 -9.35 -2.41
C CYS A 314 4.22 -10.16 -1.17
N ARG A 315 5.50 -10.56 -1.08
CA ARG A 315 6.03 -11.32 0.05
C ARG A 315 5.86 -10.59 1.38
N LEU A 316 6.21 -9.31 1.43
CA LEU A 316 6.08 -8.48 2.63
C LEU A 316 4.61 -8.26 2.98
N THR A 317 3.77 -7.89 2.01
CA THR A 317 2.35 -7.62 2.26
C THR A 317 1.63 -8.85 2.80
N ARG A 318 1.93 -10.04 2.26
CA ARG A 318 1.39 -11.31 2.74
C ARG A 318 1.80 -11.62 4.17
N GLU A 319 3.09 -11.43 4.49
CA GLU A 319 3.61 -11.61 5.85
C GLU A 319 2.94 -10.67 6.85
N SER A 320 2.80 -9.39 6.49
CA SER A 320 2.11 -8.39 7.31
C SER A 320 0.64 -8.73 7.50
N SER A 321 -0.02 -9.23 6.45
CA SER A 321 -1.40 -9.72 6.53
C SER A 321 -1.52 -10.92 7.48
N ARG A 322 -0.62 -11.90 7.37
CA ARG A 322 -0.58 -13.08 8.23
C ARG A 322 -0.40 -12.70 9.70
N CYS A 323 0.58 -11.84 10.01
CA CYS A 323 0.86 -11.39 11.37
C CYS A 323 -0.31 -10.61 11.98
N ALA A 324 -0.91 -9.71 11.20
CA ALA A 324 -2.05 -8.93 11.66
C ALA A 324 -3.25 -9.85 11.94
N PHE A 325 -3.45 -10.86 11.12
CA PHE A 325 -4.51 -11.85 11.31
C PHE A 325 -4.27 -12.75 12.52
N GLU A 326 -3.02 -13.13 12.81
CA GLU A 326 -2.70 -13.91 14.00
C GLU A 326 -3.08 -13.18 15.29
N ARG A 327 -2.87 -11.85 15.32
CA ARG A 327 -3.19 -11.00 16.47
C ARG A 327 -4.67 -10.64 16.55
N HIS A 328 -5.25 -10.21 15.44
CA HIS A 328 -6.58 -9.58 15.43
C HIS A 328 -7.69 -10.50 14.90
N ARG A 329 -7.34 -11.64 14.28
CA ARG A 329 -8.26 -12.65 13.75
C ARG A 329 -9.35 -12.00 12.88
N ARG A 330 -10.62 -12.30 13.18
CA ARG A 330 -11.79 -11.73 12.48
C ARG A 330 -11.89 -10.20 12.61
N GLY A 331 -11.17 -9.59 13.56
CA GLY A 331 -11.11 -8.16 13.82
C GLY A 331 -10.02 -7.38 13.06
N MET A 332 -9.13 -8.06 12.32
CA MET A 332 -8.05 -7.45 11.51
C MET A 332 -8.50 -6.43 10.43
N VAL A 333 -8.09 -5.17 10.54
CA VAL A 333 -8.29 -4.14 9.51
C VAL A 333 -6.97 -3.75 8.81
N ALA A 334 -7.01 -2.95 7.74
CA ALA A 334 -5.80 -2.55 7.01
C ALA A 334 -4.81 -1.76 7.88
N SER A 335 -5.29 -0.95 8.82
CA SER A 335 -4.44 -0.25 9.80
C SER A 335 -3.63 -1.20 10.67
N ASP A 336 -4.15 -2.40 10.96
CA ASP A 336 -3.40 -3.42 11.71
C ASP A 336 -2.28 -3.97 10.85
N MET A 337 -2.54 -4.27 9.56
CA MET A 337 -1.49 -4.68 8.63
C MET A 337 -0.38 -3.65 8.51
N VAL A 338 -0.74 -2.36 8.41
CA VAL A 338 0.22 -1.24 8.39
C VAL A 338 1.13 -1.24 9.63
N ARG A 339 0.62 -1.62 10.81
CA ARG A 339 1.43 -1.73 12.04
C ARG A 339 2.41 -2.91 12.01
N GLU A 340 2.09 -3.98 11.28
CA GLU A 340 2.94 -5.18 11.19
C GLU A 340 4.10 -5.04 10.20
N ILE A 341 4.03 -4.10 9.24
CA ILE A 341 5.01 -3.97 8.15
C ILE A 341 6.47 -3.97 8.68
N PRO A 342 6.87 -3.12 9.64
CA PRO A 342 8.28 -3.06 10.06
C PRO A 342 8.78 -4.37 10.66
N GLN A 343 8.00 -5.01 11.53
CA GLN A 343 8.39 -6.28 12.15
C GLN A 343 8.47 -7.42 11.12
N CYS A 344 7.54 -7.45 10.17
CA CYS A 344 7.53 -8.44 9.10
C CYS A 344 8.73 -8.27 8.16
N PHE A 345 9.08 -7.02 7.86
CA PHE A 345 10.26 -6.70 7.08
C PHE A 345 11.54 -7.26 7.70
N THR A 346 11.76 -6.98 8.99
CA THR A 346 12.90 -7.51 9.74
C THR A 346 12.94 -9.03 9.80
N ARG A 347 11.77 -9.69 9.82
CA ARG A 347 11.70 -11.16 9.80
C ARG A 347 12.09 -11.75 8.44
N ILE A 348 11.67 -11.11 7.35
CA ILE A 348 11.99 -11.56 5.99
C ILE A 348 13.46 -11.28 5.66
N PHE A 349 14.02 -10.19 6.18
CA PHE A 349 15.40 -9.76 5.92
C PHE A 349 16.21 -9.64 7.23
N PRO A 350 16.54 -10.75 7.91
CA PRO A 350 17.13 -10.74 9.25
C PRO A 350 18.55 -10.17 9.30
N ASP A 351 19.42 -10.44 8.32
CA ASP A 351 20.80 -9.94 8.37
C ASP A 351 20.97 -8.49 7.88
N LEU A 352 19.86 -7.78 7.67
CA LEU A 352 19.87 -6.31 7.64
C LEU A 352 19.79 -5.71 9.06
N GLN A 353 19.75 -6.56 10.10
CA GLN A 353 19.90 -6.16 11.49
C GLN A 353 21.35 -5.75 11.83
N PRO A 354 21.55 -4.95 12.90
CA PRO A 354 22.89 -4.71 13.40
C PRO A 354 23.64 -5.99 13.70
N PRO A 355 24.98 -6.01 13.57
CA PRO A 355 25.75 -6.99 14.31
C PRO A 355 25.36 -6.86 15.78
N SER A 356 24.86 -7.96 16.36
CA SER A 356 24.70 -8.05 17.81
C SER A 356 26.03 -7.64 18.43
N THR A 357 26.04 -6.64 19.31
CA THR A 357 27.22 -6.37 20.12
C THR A 357 27.56 -7.66 20.85
N SER A 358 28.57 -8.38 20.37
CA SER A 358 29.15 -9.48 21.10
C SER A 358 29.65 -8.88 22.39
N SER A 359 28.96 -9.21 23.48
CA SER A 359 29.47 -9.02 24.81
C SER A 359 30.85 -9.68 24.82
N ARG A 360 31.91 -8.86 24.90
CA ARG A 360 33.20 -9.32 25.38
C ARG A 360 32.92 -10.10 26.65
N SER A 361 33.30 -11.37 26.63
CA SER A 361 33.36 -12.26 27.78
C SER A 361 34.16 -11.58 28.89
N GLY A 362 33.44 -10.96 29.82
CA GLY A 362 33.92 -10.56 31.12
C GLY A 362 33.13 -11.36 32.14
N SER A 363 33.79 -12.33 32.75
CA SER A 363 33.30 -13.10 33.88
C SER A 363 32.67 -12.22 34.96
N GLY A 364 31.43 -12.48 35.34
CA GLY A 364 30.83 -11.91 36.55
C GLY A 364 29.31 -11.93 36.62
N GLY A 365 28.76 -12.94 37.31
CA GLY A 365 27.55 -12.82 38.13
C GLY A 365 26.18 -12.81 37.43
N GLU A 366 25.46 -13.92 37.57
CA GLU A 366 24.01 -14.02 37.40
C GLU A 366 23.27 -12.91 38.16
N LYS A 367 22.36 -12.19 37.48
CA LYS A 367 21.08 -11.75 38.07
C LYS A 367 20.00 -11.72 36.98
N SER A 368 19.00 -12.57 37.15
CA SER A 368 17.74 -12.56 36.42
C SER A 368 16.97 -11.28 36.72
N CYS A 369 16.46 -10.60 35.68
CA CYS A 369 15.47 -9.53 35.84
C CYS A 369 14.18 -9.95 35.14
N ASP A 370 13.30 -10.59 35.90
CA ASP A 370 11.87 -10.72 35.59
C ASP A 370 11.22 -9.34 35.63
N PHE A 371 10.57 -8.93 34.54
CA PHE A 371 9.71 -7.76 34.50
C PHE A 371 8.26 -8.18 34.72
N SER A 372 7.88 -8.37 35.98
CA SER A 372 6.48 -8.49 36.40
C SER A 372 5.83 -7.11 36.55
N TYR A 373 4.78 -6.89 35.76
CA TYR A 373 3.94 -5.70 35.71
C TYR A 373 3.09 -5.59 37.00
N VAL A 374 3.37 -4.61 37.88
CA VAL A 374 2.53 -4.33 39.07
C VAL A 374 1.87 -2.96 38.95
N ARG A 375 0.55 -2.98 38.76
CA ARG A 375 -0.37 -1.84 38.96
C ARG A 375 -0.33 -1.41 40.43
N LYS A 376 -0.22 -0.10 40.70
CA LYS A 376 -0.74 0.49 41.94
C LYS A 376 -1.60 1.71 41.66
N ARG A 377 -2.87 1.59 42.05
CA ARG A 377 -3.87 2.65 42.20
C ARG A 377 -3.78 3.21 43.62
N SER A 378 -3.93 4.54 43.72
CA SER A 378 -4.59 5.36 44.77
C SER A 378 -4.28 5.12 46.26
N GLY A 379 -3.94 6.22 46.95
CA GLY A 379 -4.06 6.38 48.40
C GLY A 379 -3.74 7.82 48.82
N ALA A 380 -4.71 8.50 49.44
CA ALA A 380 -4.68 9.89 49.85
C ALA A 380 -3.76 10.18 51.05
N GLY A 381 -3.33 11.43 51.19
CA GLY A 381 -2.65 11.94 52.39
C GLY A 381 -2.45 13.45 52.34
N LEU A 382 -3.32 14.19 53.03
CA LEU A 382 -3.19 15.61 53.40
C LEU A 382 -1.84 15.90 54.09
N CYS A 383 -1.19 17.03 53.80
CA CYS A 383 -0.82 18.00 54.85
C CYS A 383 -0.47 19.39 54.29
N ARG A 384 -0.51 20.37 55.20
CA ARG A 384 -0.83 21.80 55.07
C ARG A 384 0.26 22.73 54.50
N ARG A 385 -0.24 23.89 54.06
CA ARG A 385 0.42 25.18 53.78
C ARG A 385 1.42 25.63 54.86
N THR A 386 2.45 26.37 54.45
CA THR A 386 2.77 27.72 54.98
C THR A 386 3.68 28.47 54.00
N ALA A 387 3.42 29.77 53.87
CA ALA A 387 4.16 30.76 53.07
C ALA A 387 5.35 31.34 53.84
N THR A 388 6.32 31.93 53.13
CA THR A 388 6.90 33.26 53.42
C THR A 388 7.80 33.72 52.27
N ALA A 389 7.80 35.04 52.08
CA ALA A 389 8.45 35.82 51.03
C ALA A 389 9.89 36.25 51.41
N ASP A 390 10.46 37.10 50.54
CA ASP A 390 11.60 38.01 50.73
C ASP A 390 13.02 37.41 50.51
N VAL A 391 14.02 38.03 49.86
CA VAL A 391 14.24 39.43 49.42
C VAL A 391 15.56 39.53 48.60
N LEU A 392 15.62 40.46 47.61
CA LEU A 392 16.76 41.24 47.03
C LEU A 392 18.06 40.53 46.52
N ALA A 393 18.85 41.02 45.55
CA ALA A 393 18.81 42.11 44.56
C ALA A 393 20.09 42.06 43.67
N SER A 394 20.00 42.68 42.47
CA SER A 394 21.08 43.29 41.65
C SER A 394 22.15 42.36 41.05
N SER A 395 22.70 42.53 39.83
CA SER A 395 22.80 43.58 38.79
C SER A 395 23.18 42.82 37.47
N SER A 396 22.95 43.27 36.24
CA SER A 396 23.32 44.53 35.59
C SER A 396 22.59 44.69 34.23
N LEU A 397 22.34 45.96 33.87
CA LEU A 397 21.71 46.45 32.65
C LEU A 397 22.72 46.68 31.52
N ALA A 398 22.30 46.44 30.28
CA ALA A 398 22.64 47.27 29.11
C ALA A 398 21.44 47.28 28.15
N ALA A 399 20.93 48.47 27.86
CA ALA A 399 19.83 48.76 26.95
C ALA A 399 20.32 49.61 25.75
N ILE A 400 19.43 49.80 24.76
CA ILE A 400 19.37 50.77 23.63
C ILE A 400 19.19 50.02 22.30
N GLU A 401 18.26 50.26 21.37
CA GLU A 401 16.99 51.00 21.14
C GLU A 401 16.52 50.53 19.74
N PRO A 402 15.22 50.63 19.36
CA PRO A 402 14.85 50.67 17.94
C PRO A 402 14.08 51.96 17.55
N ILE A 403 14.47 52.53 16.40
CA ILE A 403 13.88 53.73 15.75
C ILE A 403 12.90 53.29 14.61
N PRO A 404 11.87 54.10 14.23
CA PRO A 404 10.56 53.65 13.75
C PRO A 404 10.23 54.04 12.28
N VAL A 405 9.17 53.46 11.66
CA VAL A 405 8.49 54.06 10.48
C VAL A 405 6.97 53.80 10.40
N ARG A 406 6.20 54.88 10.64
CA ARG A 406 4.95 55.43 10.03
C ARG A 406 3.67 54.59 9.80
N HIS A 407 2.61 55.05 10.48
CA HIS A 407 1.18 54.92 10.12
C HIS A 407 0.67 56.13 9.30
N ARG A 408 -0.36 55.93 8.47
CA ARG A 408 -1.31 56.97 8.02
C ARG A 408 -2.78 56.48 8.06
N SER A 409 -3.60 57.27 8.77
CA SER A 409 -5.07 57.52 8.73
C SER A 409 -6.06 56.33 8.70
N THR A 410 -6.84 56.02 9.74
CA THR A 410 -7.99 56.70 10.43
C THR A 410 -9.37 56.60 9.75
N ARG A 411 -10.30 55.89 10.42
CA ARG A 411 -11.70 56.24 10.80
C ARG A 411 -12.33 54.99 11.46
N ARG A 412 -12.32 54.87 12.80
CA ARG A 412 -13.28 55.29 13.85
C ARG A 412 -14.63 54.54 13.91
N CYS A 413 -14.94 54.19 15.17
CA CYS A 413 -16.21 53.76 15.81
C CYS A 413 -16.36 52.25 16.03
N SER A 414 -16.73 51.68 17.18
CA SER A 414 -16.67 51.95 18.64
C SER A 414 -17.73 51.03 19.29
N PHE A 415 -17.45 50.48 20.49
CA PHE A 415 -18.33 49.68 21.39
C PHE A 415 -18.71 48.26 20.92
N SER A 416 -18.78 47.22 21.75
CA SER A 416 -18.39 46.99 23.16
C SER A 416 -18.38 45.48 23.41
N SER A 417 -17.59 45.05 24.38
CA SER A 417 -17.67 43.73 25.01
C SER A 417 -19.04 43.51 25.66
N ASP A 418 -19.50 42.26 25.75
CA ASP A 418 -19.74 41.63 27.05
C ASP A 418 -20.22 40.17 26.95
N PHE A 419 -19.50 39.37 27.74
CA PHE A 419 -19.95 38.27 28.59
C PHE A 419 -20.28 36.85 28.07
N LEU A 420 -19.66 35.94 28.84
CA LEU A 420 -19.60 34.48 28.77
C LEU A 420 -20.78 33.78 29.46
N HIS A 421 -20.97 32.52 29.03
CA HIS A 421 -21.48 31.36 29.77
C HIS A 421 -22.95 31.33 30.25
N ASN A 422 -23.70 30.33 29.75
CA ASN A 422 -24.29 29.30 30.62
C ASN A 422 -24.70 28.02 29.86
N LEU A 423 -24.33 26.87 30.45
CA LEU A 423 -24.87 25.52 30.20
C LEU A 423 -26.37 25.47 30.54
N TYR A 424 -27.16 24.64 29.85
CA TYR A 424 -28.08 23.66 30.48
C TYR A 424 -28.62 22.65 29.45
N ILE A 425 -28.88 21.44 29.94
CA ILE A 425 -29.25 20.20 29.24
C ILE A 425 -30.79 20.11 29.02
N SER A 426 -31.17 19.42 27.93
CA SER A 426 -32.47 18.99 27.31
C SER A 426 -33.70 18.63 28.18
N PRO A 427 -34.85 18.06 27.68
CA PRO A 427 -35.51 17.99 26.33
C PRO A 427 -37.04 18.28 26.37
N PHE A 428 -37.77 18.30 25.22
CA PHE A 428 -39.09 17.63 24.97
C PHE A 428 -39.85 18.13 23.69
N TYR A 429 -40.20 17.15 22.84
CA TYR A 429 -41.35 16.90 21.93
C TYR A 429 -42.26 17.98 21.28
N SER A 430 -42.48 17.72 19.96
CA SER A 430 -43.71 17.85 19.12
C SER A 430 -44.27 19.27 18.87
N SER A 431 -44.75 19.66 17.68
CA SER A 431 -45.54 18.95 16.65
C SER A 431 -45.50 19.67 15.28
N VAL A 432 -45.65 18.88 14.22
CA VAL A 432 -45.60 19.17 12.75
C VAL A 432 -46.91 19.85 12.23
N PRO A 433 -47.07 20.31 10.96
CA PRO A 433 -47.17 19.42 9.77
C PRO A 433 -46.53 19.92 8.46
N TYR A 434 -45.94 18.98 7.72
CA TYR A 434 -45.55 19.07 6.31
C TYR A 434 -46.72 18.61 5.42
N LYS A 435 -46.95 19.29 4.29
CA LYS A 435 -47.91 18.91 3.23
C LYS A 435 -47.30 17.85 2.30
N ILE A 436 -48.05 16.78 2.04
CA ILE A 436 -47.77 15.74 1.03
C ILE A 436 -48.86 15.83 -0.05
N HIS A 437 -48.46 15.85 -1.32
CA HIS A 437 -49.35 15.75 -2.48
C HIS A 437 -49.69 14.28 -2.77
N HIS A 438 -50.98 13.99 -2.94
CA HIS A 438 -51.51 12.71 -3.41
C HIS A 438 -51.52 12.64 -4.95
N SER A 439 -51.10 11.51 -5.51
CA SER A 439 -51.62 10.99 -6.78
C SER A 439 -51.98 9.51 -6.60
N THR A 440 -53.23 9.20 -6.94
CA THR A 440 -53.90 7.90 -6.86
C THR A 440 -53.52 7.00 -8.04
N PHE A 441 -53.26 5.72 -7.79
CA PHE A 441 -53.36 4.65 -8.79
C PHE A 441 -54.16 3.49 -8.22
N ALA A 442 -55.22 3.13 -8.96
CA ALA A 442 -56.13 2.04 -8.67
C ALA A 442 -55.55 0.69 -9.10
N CYS A 443 -55.84 -0.34 -8.29
CA CYS A 443 -55.53 -1.73 -8.58
C CYS A 443 -56.76 -2.39 -9.23
N SER A 444 -56.58 -3.06 -10.36
CA SER A 444 -57.54 -4.06 -10.85
C SER A 444 -56.77 -5.22 -11.47
N SER A 445 -57.15 -6.42 -11.06
CA SER A 445 -56.67 -7.70 -11.55
C SER A 445 -57.84 -8.45 -12.17
N THR A 446 -57.71 -8.93 -13.41
CA THR A 446 -58.31 -10.20 -13.89
C THR A 446 -57.84 -10.56 -15.30
N TRP A 447 -57.17 -11.72 -15.37
CA TRP A 447 -57.39 -12.86 -16.28
C TRP A 447 -57.34 -12.72 -17.83
N ALA A 448 -56.31 -13.36 -18.38
CA ALA A 448 -56.28 -14.42 -19.41
C ALA A 448 -57.27 -14.41 -20.59
N GLY A 449 -56.70 -14.48 -21.80
CA GLY A 449 -57.39 -14.87 -23.03
C GLY A 449 -56.40 -15.22 -24.15
N SER A 450 -56.03 -16.49 -24.22
CA SER A 450 -55.29 -17.11 -25.33
C SER A 450 -56.24 -17.46 -26.49
N LYS A 451 -55.74 -17.34 -27.72
CA LYS A 451 -56.34 -17.86 -28.95
C LYS A 451 -56.37 -19.40 -28.96
N GLU A 452 -57.45 -19.98 -29.46
CA GLU A 452 -57.53 -20.96 -30.59
C GLU A 452 -58.77 -21.87 -30.46
N ASN A 453 -59.50 -21.93 -31.59
CA ASN A 453 -60.56 -22.86 -32.04
C ASN A 453 -61.86 -22.99 -31.24
#